data_AF-A0A840A8A2-F1
#
_entry.id   AF-A0A840A8A2-F1
#
_cell.length_a   1.000
_cell.length_b   1.000
_cell.length_c   1.000
_cell.angle_alpha   90.00
_cell.angle_beta   90.00
_cell.angle_gamma   90.00
#
_symmetry.space_group_name_H-M   'P 1'
#
loop_
_entity.id
_entity.type
_entity.pdbx_description
1 polymer ?
#
loop_
_entity_poly.entity_id
_entity_poly.type
_entity_poly.pdbx_seq_one_letter_code
_entity_poly.pdbx_strand_id
1 'polypeptide(L)' 'MFRRPILTLILLLLLGAAGAVLWFAAFPPPVTPTAVERIIPNDRFQVR' A
#
# COMPACT_ATOMS: atom_id res chain seq x y z
N MET A 1 27.18 25.67 9.37
CA MET A 1 26.46 26.89 8.93
C MET A 1 25.51 26.55 7.80
N PHE A 2 24.21 26.60 8.04
CA PHE A 2 23.14 26.40 7.04
C PHE A 2 23.15 27.54 6.04
N ARG A 3 24.03 27.48 5.03
CA ARG A 3 24.19 28.56 4.04
C ARG A 3 22.97 28.69 3.12
N ARG A 4 22.10 27.66 3.07
CA ARG A 4 20.92 27.61 2.21
C ARG A 4 19.75 26.92 2.96
N PRO A 5 19.11 27.62 3.91
CA PRO A 5 18.07 27.04 4.77
C PRO A 5 16.86 26.52 3.97
N ILE A 6 16.57 27.14 2.83
CA ILE A 6 15.48 26.73 1.93
C ILE A 6 15.79 25.37 1.29
N LEU A 7 17.03 25.14 0.82
CA LEU A 7 17.39 23.85 0.21
C LEU A 7 17.29 22.70 1.22
N THR A 8 17.66 22.96 2.47
CA THR A 8 17.52 21.95 3.53
C THR A 8 16.06 21.66 3.86
N LEU A 9 15.19 22.66 3.82
CA LEU A 9 13.74 22.48 3.96
C LEU A 9 13.17 21.61 2.82
N ILE A 10 13.56 21.91 1.58
CA ILE A 10 13.14 21.13 0.41
C ILE A 10 13.62 19.68 0.53
N LEU A 11 14.88 19.47 0.93
CA LEU A 11 15.42 18.13 1.12
C LEU A 11 14.65 17.34 2.18
N LEU A 12 14.32 17.97 3.31
CA LEU A 12 13.52 17.33 4.37
C LEU A 12 12.11 16.98 3.88
N LEU A 13 11.47 17.86 3.11
CA LEU A 13 10.17 17.57 2.50
C LEU A 13 10.24 16.37 1.55
N LEU A 14 11.26 16.30 0.69
CA LEU A 14 11.45 15.19 -0.24
C LEU A 14 11.69 13.88 0.50
N LEU A 15 12.53 13.89 1.54
CA LEU A 15 12.77 12.70 2.37
C LEU A 15 11.51 12.24 3.10
N GLY A 16 10.73 13.17 3.64
CA GLY A 16 9.45 12.86 4.28
C GLY A 16 8.43 12.27 3.30
N ALA A 17 8.31 12.85 2.11
CA ALA A 17 7.43 12.35 1.06
C ALA A 17 7.86 10.95 0.59
N ALA A 18 9.15 10.74 0.35
CA ALA A 18 9.68 9.43 -0.04
C ALA A 18 9.41 8.38 1.05
N GLY A 19 9.65 8.73 2.33
CA GLY A 19 9.35 7.85 3.46
C GLY A 19 7.87 7.48 3.55
N ALA A 20 6.97 8.44 3.35
CA ALA A 20 5.52 8.18 3.34
C ALA A 20 5.12 7.22 2.21
N VAL A 21 5.63 7.43 0.99
CA VAL A 21 5.35 6.55 -0.15
C VAL A 21 5.84 5.13 0.12
N LEU A 22 7.06 4.98 0.62
CA LEU A 22 7.64 3.68 0.96
C LEU A 22 6.83 2.98 2.06
N TRP A 23 6.38 3.71 3.07
CA TRP A 23 5.57 3.17 4.15
C TRP A 23 4.24 2.63 3.65
N PHE A 24 3.50 3.41 2.84
CA PHE A 24 2.22 2.97 2.28
C PHE A 24 2.35 1.77 1.34
N ALA A 25 3.45 1.70 0.57
CA ALA A 25 3.70 0.58 -0.32
C ALA A 25 4.11 -0.70 0.43
N ALA A 26 4.95 -0.56 1.46
CA ALA A 26 5.42 -1.70 2.26
C ALA A 26 4.35 -2.24 3.21
N PHE A 27 3.52 -1.34 3.76
CA PHE A 27 2.50 -1.65 4.75
C PHE A 27 1.14 -1.13 4.26
N PRO A 28 0.47 -1.86 3.33
CA PRO A 28 -0.87 -1.48 2.91
C PRO A 28 -1.81 -1.45 4.12
N PRO A 29 -2.81 -0.56 4.12
CA PRO A 29 -3.73 -0.45 5.23
C PRO A 29 -4.49 -1.77 5.45
N PRO A 30 -4.81 -2.12 6.70
CA PRO A 30 -5.59 -3.30 6.98
C PRO A 30 -6.97 -3.17 6.32
N VAL A 31 -7.28 -4.07 5.40
CA VAL A 31 -8.60 -4.20 4.77
C VAL A 31 -9.36 -5.31 5.48
N THR A 32 -10.63 -5.08 5.80
CA THR A 32 -11.53 -6.12 6.31
C THR A 32 -11.81 -7.11 5.17
N PRO A 33 -11.42 -8.40 5.31
CA PRO A 33 -11.74 -9.39 4.30
C PRO A 33 -13.25 -9.54 4.19
N THR A 34 -13.81 -9.30 3.01
CA THR A 34 -15.21 -9.62 2.74
C THR A 34 -15.31 -11.08 2.33
N ALA A 35 -16.24 -11.81 2.93
CA ALA A 35 -16.55 -13.17 2.49
C ALA A 35 -17.20 -13.07 1.10
N VAL A 36 -16.45 -13.41 0.06
CA VAL A 36 -16.99 -13.52 -1.29
C VAL A 36 -17.65 -14.87 -1.41
N GLU A 37 -18.97 -14.87 -1.60
CA GLU A 37 -19.73 -16.08 -1.91
C GLU A 37 -19.28 -16.59 -3.28
N ARG A 38 -18.38 -17.57 -3.27
CA ARG A 38 -17.90 -18.22 -4.48
C ARG A 38 -18.92 -19.28 -4.87
N ILE A 39 -19.71 -19.01 -5.90
CA ILE A 39 -20.47 -20.04 -6.60
C ILE A 39 -19.42 -21.00 -7.18
N ILE A 40 -19.19 -22.13 -6.52
CA ILE A 40 -18.35 -23.20 -7.05
C ILE A 40 -19.14 -23.82 -8.20
N PRO A 41 -18.70 -23.70 -9.47
CA PRO A 41 -19.39 -24.34 -10.58
C PRO A 41 -19.40 -25.84 -10.33
N ASN A 42 -20.59 -26.41 -10.16
CA ASN A 42 -20.79 -27.82 -9.84
C ASN A 42 -20.44 -28.77 -11.00
N ASP A 43 -19.92 -28.24 -12.11
CA ASP A 43 -19.54 -28.98 -13.32
C ASP A 43 -18.46 -30.04 -13.05
N ARG A 44 -17.73 -29.96 -11.93
CA ARG A 44 -16.68 -30.91 -11.55
C ARG A 44 -17.12 -32.04 -10.62
N PHE A 45 -18.34 -32.00 -10.08
CA PHE A 45 -18.83 -33.00 -9.11
C PHE A 45 -20.03 -33.81 -9.66
N GLN A 46 -20.13 -33.97 -10.98
CA GLN A 46 -21.06 -34.95 -11.57
C GLN A 46 -20.60 -36.37 -11.22
N VAL A 47 -20.99 -36.86 -10.04
CA VAL A 47 -20.92 -38.28 -9.67
C VAL A 47 -22.08 -38.97 -10.38
N ARG A 48 -21.76 -39.87 -11.30
CA ARG A 48 -22.72 -40.77 -11.95
C ARG A 48 -23.07 -41.94 -11.03
#